data_AF-A0A835DG57-F1
#
_entry.id   AF-A0A835DG57-F1
#
_cell.length_a   1.000
_cell.length_b   1.000
_cell.length_c   1.000
_cell.angle_alpha   90.00
_cell.angle_beta   90.00
_cell.angle_gamma   90.00
#
_symmetry.space_group_name_H-M   'P 1'
#
loop_
_entity.id
_entity.type
_entity.pdbx_description
1 polymer ?
#
loop_
_entity_poly.entity_id
_entity_poly.type
_entity_poly.pdbx_seq_one_letter_code
_entity_poly.pdbx_strand_id
1 'polypeptide(L)'
;MALWMETGSEPKTENERADLDALAAIKESAALELKEKGNQYVKMGKKHYSDAIDCYTRAINQKVLSDSESSIIFANRAHVNLLLGNYRRALTDAEEAIKLCPTNVKALYRATKAALSLDLLSEAASLCENGLQQFPSNEELKKLAKQIDVRKIEHEHHEAQILEAVAAAKDLASAIKNRGLKLGKAMYQELTGIRKPILDKNNILHWPVLLLYAEVMSSDFVEDFCETDMFSVHLDMISVIIIVFYFPYS
;
A
#
# COMPACT_ATOMS: atom_id res chain seq x y z
N MET A 1 29.50 -30.46 38.15
CA MET A 1 30.84 -30.08 37.63
C MET A 1 30.73 -29.54 36.18
N ALA A 2 29.57 -29.00 35.79
CA ALA A 2 29.29 -28.52 34.43
C ALA A 2 29.65 -27.04 34.17
N LEU A 3 30.16 -26.32 35.18
CA LEU A 3 30.44 -24.87 35.09
C LEU A 3 31.70 -24.55 34.23
N TRP A 4 32.43 -25.56 33.76
CA TRP A 4 33.73 -25.44 33.09
C TRP A 4 33.79 -26.12 31.71
N MET A 5 32.65 -26.43 31.08
CA MET A 5 32.66 -26.89 29.70
C MET A 5 32.79 -25.69 28.75
N GLU A 6 33.81 -25.72 27.88
CA GLU A 6 34.00 -24.74 26.82
C GLU A 6 32.80 -24.74 25.86
N THR A 7 32.41 -23.56 25.37
CA THR A 7 31.27 -23.40 24.46
C THR A 7 31.52 -24.18 23.16
N GLY A 8 30.96 -25.39 23.05
CA GLY A 8 31.05 -26.24 21.86
C GLY A 8 31.63 -27.65 22.09
N SER A 9 32.03 -28.03 23.31
CA SER A 9 32.46 -29.40 23.59
C SER A 9 31.28 -30.36 23.71
N GLU A 10 31.24 -31.42 22.89
CA GLU A 10 30.25 -32.50 23.02
C GLU A 10 30.40 -33.20 24.38
N PRO A 11 29.29 -33.48 25.10
CA PRO A 11 29.35 -34.11 26.42
C PRO A 11 29.89 -35.55 26.29
N LYS A 12 30.99 -35.82 27.00
CA LYS A 12 31.74 -37.09 26.90
C LYS A 12 31.25 -38.12 27.90
N THR A 13 30.51 -37.71 28.94
CA THR A 13 29.95 -38.60 29.97
C THR A 13 28.43 -38.51 30.07
N GLU A 14 27.81 -39.59 30.55
CA GLU A 14 26.35 -39.71 30.73
C GLU A 14 25.82 -38.66 31.73
N ASN A 15 26.60 -38.33 32.77
CA ASN A 15 26.28 -37.28 33.73
C ASN A 15 26.29 -35.87 33.11
N GLU A 16 27.22 -35.57 32.19
CA GLU A 16 27.27 -34.28 31.50
C GLU A 16 26.08 -34.10 30.54
N ARG A 17 25.61 -35.20 29.90
CA ARG A 17 24.39 -35.18 29.10
C ARG A 17 23.16 -34.89 29.95
N ALA A 18 23.03 -35.57 31.10
CA ALA A 18 21.93 -35.34 32.03
C ALA A 18 21.91 -33.89 32.57
N ASP A 19 23.07 -33.32 32.89
CA ASP A 19 23.19 -31.91 33.32
C ASP A 19 22.78 -30.94 32.21
N LEU A 20 23.16 -31.20 30.94
CA LEU A 20 22.77 -30.38 29.79
C LEU A 20 21.27 -30.46 29.50
N ASP A 21 20.68 -31.65 29.57
CA ASP A 21 19.25 -31.86 29.38
C ASP A 21 18.44 -31.16 30.47
N ALA A 22 18.90 -31.22 31.73
CA ALA A 22 18.29 -30.47 32.84
C ALA A 22 18.36 -28.95 32.60
N LEU A 23 19.50 -28.44 32.12
CA LEU A 23 19.64 -27.02 31.77
C LEU A 23 18.73 -26.61 30.59
N ALA A 24 18.57 -27.47 29.59
CA ALA A 24 17.66 -27.25 28.48
C ALA A 24 16.20 -27.18 28.96
N ALA A 25 15.77 -28.10 29.82
CA ALA A 25 14.43 -28.11 30.40
C ALA A 25 14.14 -26.86 31.26
N ILE A 26 15.14 -26.38 32.01
CA ILE A 26 15.00 -25.12 32.78
C ILE A 26 14.85 -23.92 31.84
N LYS A 27 15.62 -23.87 30.74
CA LYS A 27 15.48 -22.81 29.73
C LYS A 27 14.13 -22.90 29.02
N GLU A 28 13.70 -24.10 28.66
CA GLU A 28 12.40 -24.32 28.01
C GLU A 28 11.26 -23.79 28.87
N SER A 29 11.23 -24.16 30.15
CA SER A 29 10.23 -23.64 31.09
C SER A 29 10.31 -22.12 31.25
N ALA A 30 11.52 -21.54 31.35
CA ALA A 30 11.70 -20.09 31.39
C ALA A 30 11.21 -19.38 30.11
N ALA A 31 11.41 -19.98 28.93
CA ALA A 31 10.92 -19.44 27.66
C ALA A 31 9.39 -19.46 27.59
N LEU A 32 8.75 -20.52 28.11
CA LEU A 32 7.29 -20.61 28.22
C LEU A 32 6.71 -19.59 29.20
N GLU A 33 7.39 -19.34 30.33
CA GLU A 33 6.99 -18.27 31.25
C GLU A 33 7.07 -16.88 30.60
N LEU A 34 8.12 -16.62 29.81
CA LEU A 34 8.24 -15.37 29.06
C LEU A 34 7.12 -15.20 28.04
N LYS A 35 6.73 -16.28 27.35
CA LYS A 35 5.55 -16.28 26.46
C LYS A 35 4.29 -15.86 27.23
N GLU A 36 4.03 -16.45 28.40
CA GLU A 36 2.85 -16.12 29.18
C GLU A 36 2.88 -14.69 29.75
N LYS A 37 4.04 -14.20 30.19
CA LYS A 37 4.22 -12.79 30.57
C LYS A 37 3.94 -11.84 29.40
N GLY A 38 4.43 -12.18 28.21
CA GLY A 38 4.10 -11.45 26.98
C GLY A 38 2.60 -11.40 26.74
N ASN A 39 1.91 -12.53 26.87
CA ASN A 39 0.45 -12.61 26.72
C ASN A 39 -0.30 -11.73 27.75
N GLN A 40 0.20 -11.66 28.98
CA GLN A 40 -0.37 -10.78 30.02
C GLN A 40 -0.21 -9.30 29.64
N TYR A 41 0.97 -8.88 29.18
CA TYR A 41 1.20 -7.51 28.72
C TYR A 41 0.29 -7.14 27.53
N VAL A 42 0.05 -8.06 26.60
CA VAL A 42 -0.92 -7.84 25.51
C VAL A 42 -2.33 -7.57 26.06
N LYS A 43 -2.75 -8.30 27.10
CA LYS A 43 -4.05 -8.08 27.76
C LYS A 43 -4.12 -6.76 28.52
N MET A 44 -3.00 -6.27 29.07
CA MET A 44 -2.92 -4.98 29.75
C MET A 44 -3.06 -3.78 28.78
N GLY A 45 -2.87 -4.00 27.48
CA GLY A 45 -3.18 -3.05 26.42
C GLY A 45 -1.98 -2.27 25.88
N LYS A 46 -2.27 -1.25 25.05
CA LYS A 46 -1.29 -0.61 24.15
C LYS A 46 -0.01 -0.10 24.83
N LYS A 47 -0.10 0.37 26.07
CA LYS A 47 1.06 0.87 26.84
C LYS A 47 2.12 -0.19 27.09
N HIS A 48 1.73 -1.48 27.10
CA HIS A 48 2.61 -2.60 27.43
C HIS A 48 2.98 -3.46 26.20
N TYR A 49 2.64 -3.01 24.99
CA TYR A 49 2.97 -3.76 23.78
C TYR A 49 4.49 -3.83 23.51
N SER A 50 5.26 -2.82 23.92
CA SER A 50 6.74 -2.90 23.88
C SER A 50 7.26 -4.02 24.78
N ASP A 51 6.73 -4.10 26.00
CA ASP A 51 7.15 -5.09 27.01
C ASP A 51 6.78 -6.51 26.56
N ALA A 52 5.62 -6.67 25.91
CA ALA A 52 5.21 -7.92 25.29
C ALA A 52 6.19 -8.37 24.19
N ILE A 53 6.61 -7.44 23.31
CA ILE A 53 7.59 -7.73 22.25
C ILE A 53 8.95 -8.13 22.84
N ASP A 54 9.41 -7.46 23.90
CA ASP A 54 10.65 -7.83 24.59
C ASP A 54 10.56 -9.25 25.16
N CYS A 55 9.47 -9.56 25.88
CA CYS A 55 9.25 -10.90 26.43
C CYS A 55 9.27 -11.99 25.36
N TYR A 56 8.55 -11.78 24.24
CA TYR A 56 8.55 -12.74 23.13
C TYR A 56 9.93 -12.87 22.48
N THR A 57 10.65 -11.77 22.31
CA THR A 57 12.00 -11.77 21.70
C THR A 57 12.99 -12.53 22.58
N ARG A 58 12.93 -12.32 23.90
CA ARG A 58 13.73 -13.07 24.87
C ARG A 58 13.39 -14.56 24.86
N ALA A 59 12.12 -14.93 24.72
CA ALA A 59 11.71 -16.32 24.61
C ALA A 59 12.28 -16.99 23.34
N ILE A 60 12.15 -16.33 22.18
CA ILE A 60 12.69 -16.79 20.89
C ILE A 60 14.22 -16.96 20.96
N ASN A 61 14.92 -16.01 21.58
CA ASN A 61 16.38 -16.02 21.68
C ASN A 61 16.95 -17.19 22.50
N GLN A 62 16.13 -17.87 23.30
CA GLN A 62 16.60 -19.04 24.04
C GLN A 62 16.85 -20.25 23.12
N LYS A 63 16.18 -20.34 21.96
CA LYS A 63 16.36 -21.39 20.94
C LYS A 63 16.27 -22.83 21.48
N VAL A 64 15.45 -23.03 22.52
CA VAL A 64 15.23 -24.34 23.17
C VAL A 64 13.81 -24.89 22.95
N LEU A 65 12.93 -24.08 22.35
CA LEU A 65 11.53 -24.44 22.15
C LEU A 65 11.33 -25.26 20.88
N SER A 66 10.30 -26.09 20.88
CA SER A 66 9.85 -26.79 19.68
C SER A 66 9.46 -25.82 18.54
N ASP A 67 9.48 -26.28 17.30
CA ASP A 67 9.08 -25.47 16.14
C ASP A 67 7.63 -24.97 16.27
N SER A 68 6.75 -25.80 16.82
CA SER A 68 5.35 -25.44 17.07
C SER A 68 5.22 -24.29 18.08
N GLU A 69 5.94 -24.35 19.20
CA GLU A 69 5.91 -23.29 20.22
C GLU A 69 6.59 -22.02 19.74
N SER A 70 7.72 -22.16 19.05
CA SER A 70 8.41 -21.04 18.41
C SER A 70 7.49 -20.35 17.40
N SER A 71 6.77 -21.11 16.56
CA SER A 71 5.77 -20.57 15.64
C SER A 71 4.68 -19.77 16.36
N ILE A 72 4.17 -20.28 17.49
CA ILE A 72 3.17 -19.58 18.30
C ILE A 72 3.72 -18.24 18.82
N ILE A 73 4.95 -18.21 19.33
CA ILE A 73 5.56 -16.99 19.87
C ILE A 73 5.83 -15.97 18.77
N PHE A 74 6.38 -16.39 17.63
CA PHE A 74 6.55 -15.53 16.46
C PHE A 74 5.21 -14.95 16.00
N ALA A 75 4.17 -15.78 15.90
CA ALA A 75 2.85 -15.31 15.54
C ALA A 75 2.30 -14.31 16.58
N ASN A 76 2.53 -14.52 17.88
CA ASN A 76 2.09 -13.59 18.92
C ASN A 76 2.86 -12.26 18.85
N ARG A 77 4.16 -12.28 18.59
CA ARG A 77 4.95 -11.07 18.34
C ARG A 77 4.46 -10.32 17.10
N ALA A 78 4.14 -11.05 16.02
CA ALA A 78 3.52 -10.50 14.81
C ALA A 78 2.20 -9.78 15.12
N HIS A 79 1.37 -10.36 15.99
CA HIS A 79 0.10 -9.74 16.40
C HIS A 79 0.31 -8.39 17.08
N VAL A 80 1.25 -8.31 18.02
CA VAL A 80 1.54 -7.06 18.72
C VAL A 80 2.12 -6.02 17.76
N ASN A 81 2.99 -6.44 16.85
CA ASN A 81 3.49 -5.56 15.79
C ASN A 81 2.37 -5.04 14.88
N LEU A 82 1.37 -5.86 14.52
CA LEU A 82 0.18 -5.41 13.79
C LEU A 82 -0.59 -4.34 14.57
N LEU A 83 -0.81 -4.56 15.88
CA LEU A 83 -1.53 -3.60 16.73
C LEU A 83 -0.79 -2.26 16.88
N LEU A 84 0.53 -2.27 16.77
CA LEU A 84 1.37 -1.07 16.77
C LEU A 84 1.48 -0.39 15.39
N GLY A 85 1.00 -1.01 14.31
CA GLY A 85 1.16 -0.52 12.94
C GLY A 85 2.53 -0.84 12.31
N ASN A 86 3.34 -1.69 12.94
CA ASN A 86 4.64 -2.11 12.43
C ASN A 86 4.48 -3.24 11.39
N TYR A 87 3.80 -2.96 10.28
CA TYR A 87 3.35 -3.99 9.34
C TYR A 87 4.48 -4.83 8.75
N ARG A 88 5.62 -4.22 8.38
CA ARG A 88 6.78 -4.96 7.84
C ARG A 88 7.35 -5.96 8.85
N ARG A 89 7.51 -5.55 10.12
CA ARG A 89 7.99 -6.45 11.18
C ARG A 89 6.99 -7.55 11.48
N ALA A 90 5.70 -7.22 11.47
CA ALA A 90 4.64 -8.21 11.65
C ALA A 90 4.63 -9.26 10.53
N LEU A 91 4.83 -8.84 9.28
CA LEU A 91 4.90 -9.76 8.15
C LEU A 91 6.08 -10.73 8.30
N THR A 92 7.28 -10.22 8.56
CA THR A 92 8.46 -11.05 8.79
C THR A 92 8.27 -12.04 9.95
N ASP A 93 7.73 -11.58 11.08
CA ASP A 93 7.44 -12.47 12.21
C ASP A 93 6.40 -13.56 11.85
N ALA A 94 5.38 -13.21 11.07
CA ALA A 94 4.36 -14.15 10.66
C ALA A 94 4.88 -15.16 9.62
N GLU A 95 5.75 -14.75 8.71
CA GLU A 95 6.44 -15.64 7.76
C GLU A 95 7.33 -16.64 8.48
N GLU A 96 8.11 -16.21 9.47
CA GLU A 96 8.91 -17.12 10.30
C GLU A 96 8.02 -18.12 11.04
N ALA A 97 6.88 -17.67 11.56
CA ALA A 97 5.90 -18.58 12.17
C ALA A 97 5.34 -19.61 11.17
N ILE A 98 5.07 -19.21 9.93
CA ILE A 98 4.57 -20.10 8.87
C ILE A 98 5.65 -21.09 8.44
N LYS A 99 6.92 -20.66 8.34
CA LYS A 99 8.05 -21.55 8.01
C LYS A 99 8.20 -22.67 9.04
N LEU A 100 8.07 -22.33 10.33
CA LEU A 100 8.15 -23.31 11.43
C LEU A 100 6.91 -24.21 11.52
N CYS A 101 5.72 -23.64 11.32
CA CYS A 101 4.47 -24.39 11.36
C CYS A 101 3.49 -23.88 10.29
N PRO A 102 3.46 -24.52 9.10
CA PRO A 102 2.61 -24.10 7.99
C PRO A 102 1.11 -24.19 8.28
N THR A 103 0.71 -24.98 9.29
CA THR A 103 -0.68 -25.18 9.71
C THR A 103 -1.16 -24.14 10.73
N ASN A 104 -0.31 -23.18 11.11
CA ASN A 104 -0.68 -22.13 12.05
C ASN A 104 -1.60 -21.08 11.39
N VAL A 105 -2.91 -21.30 11.49
CA VAL A 105 -3.96 -20.41 10.96
C VAL A 105 -3.78 -18.95 11.38
N LYS A 106 -3.37 -18.72 12.64
CA LYS A 106 -3.20 -17.37 13.18
C LYS A 106 -2.00 -16.67 12.54
N ALA A 107 -0.93 -17.40 12.23
CA ALA A 107 0.21 -16.86 11.52
C ALA A 107 -0.17 -16.48 10.08
N LEU A 108 -0.85 -17.37 9.35
CA LEU A 108 -1.36 -17.10 8.00
C LEU A 108 -2.26 -15.86 7.97
N TYR A 109 -3.24 -15.77 8.87
CA TYR A 109 -4.11 -14.60 8.99
C TYR A 109 -3.31 -13.30 9.25
N ARG A 110 -2.34 -13.35 10.17
CA ARG A 110 -1.52 -12.19 10.52
C ARG A 110 -0.60 -11.77 9.36
N ALA A 111 -0.03 -12.72 8.63
CA ALA A 111 0.78 -12.47 7.44
C ALA A 111 -0.05 -11.82 6.33
N THR A 112 -1.21 -12.39 5.99
CA THR A 112 -2.15 -11.83 5.00
C THR A 112 -2.55 -10.40 5.38
N LYS A 113 -2.91 -10.17 6.65
CA LYS A 113 -3.30 -8.83 7.13
C LYS A 113 -2.14 -7.83 7.07
N ALA A 114 -0.93 -8.26 7.40
CA ALA A 114 0.27 -7.42 7.32
C ALA A 114 0.60 -7.06 5.86
N ALA A 115 0.59 -8.03 4.95
CA ALA A 115 0.82 -7.84 3.52
C ALA A 115 -0.22 -6.91 2.89
N LEU A 116 -1.51 -7.09 3.21
CA LEU A 116 -2.58 -6.20 2.77
C LEU A 116 -2.40 -4.76 3.28
N SER A 117 -1.90 -4.60 4.50
CA SER A 117 -1.62 -3.27 5.08
C SER A 117 -0.40 -2.58 4.45
N LEU A 118 0.50 -3.35 3.82
CA LEU A 118 1.65 -2.87 3.05
C LEU A 118 1.34 -2.68 1.56
N ASP A 119 0.10 -2.90 1.15
CA ASP A 119 -0.35 -2.86 -0.25
C ASP A 119 0.35 -3.91 -1.16
N LEU A 120 0.86 -4.98 -0.55
CA LEU A 120 1.44 -6.13 -1.26
C LEU A 120 0.31 -7.09 -1.66
N LEU A 121 -0.55 -6.65 -2.58
CA LEU A 121 -1.83 -7.31 -2.90
C LEU A 121 -1.66 -8.73 -3.47
N SER A 122 -0.61 -8.96 -4.26
CA SER A 122 -0.31 -10.28 -4.85
C SER A 122 0.08 -11.30 -3.77
N GLU A 123 1.00 -10.91 -2.89
CA GLU A 123 1.47 -11.71 -1.76
C GLU A 123 0.36 -11.96 -0.74
N ALA A 124 -0.41 -10.92 -0.40
CA ALA A 124 -1.56 -11.05 0.50
C ALA A 124 -2.58 -12.07 -0.04
N ALA A 125 -2.87 -12.04 -1.34
CA ALA A 125 -3.77 -13.00 -1.97
C ALA A 125 -3.24 -14.43 -1.89
N SER A 126 -1.97 -14.65 -2.22
CA SER A 126 -1.34 -15.97 -2.17
C SER A 126 -1.36 -16.57 -0.76
N LEU A 127 -1.02 -15.76 0.25
CA LEU A 127 -1.08 -16.16 1.66
C LEU A 127 -2.52 -16.47 2.11
N CYS A 128 -3.47 -15.65 1.68
CA CYS A 128 -4.88 -15.85 2.03
C CYS A 128 -5.45 -17.11 1.38
N GLU A 129 -5.11 -17.37 0.12
CA GLU A 129 -5.53 -18.56 -0.62
C GLU A 129 -4.97 -19.83 0.03
N ASN A 130 -3.67 -19.85 0.36
CA ASN A 130 -3.06 -20.95 1.11
C ASN A 130 -3.79 -21.20 2.44
N GLY A 131 -4.08 -20.13 3.19
CA GLY A 131 -4.84 -20.24 4.44
C GLY A 131 -6.26 -20.78 4.26
N LEU A 132 -6.96 -20.40 3.19
CA LEU A 132 -8.30 -20.90 2.88
C LEU A 132 -8.31 -22.34 2.35
N GLN A 133 -7.26 -22.75 1.63
CA GLN A 133 -7.09 -24.15 1.19
C GLN A 133 -6.96 -25.09 2.40
N GLN A 134 -6.18 -24.69 3.41
CA GLN A 134 -6.00 -25.47 4.62
C GLN A 134 -7.18 -25.34 5.60
N PHE A 135 -7.78 -24.16 5.70
CA PHE A 135 -8.85 -23.85 6.65
C PHE A 135 -10.07 -23.20 5.96
N PRO A 136 -10.84 -23.95 5.15
CA PRO A 136 -11.94 -23.39 4.35
C PRO A 136 -13.07 -22.77 5.17
N SER A 137 -13.23 -23.19 6.42
CA SER A 137 -14.29 -22.71 7.32
C SER A 137 -13.93 -21.42 8.08
N ASN A 138 -12.72 -20.88 7.89
CA ASN A 138 -12.30 -19.68 8.64
C ASN A 138 -12.93 -18.40 8.06
N GLU A 139 -13.89 -17.83 8.80
CA GLU A 139 -14.61 -16.63 8.41
C GLU A 139 -13.74 -15.35 8.40
N GLU A 140 -12.69 -15.27 9.21
CA GLU A 140 -11.80 -14.09 9.21
C GLU A 140 -10.95 -14.03 7.95
N LEU A 141 -10.45 -15.18 7.48
CA LEU A 141 -9.72 -15.28 6.22
C LEU A 141 -10.63 -14.98 5.02
N LYS A 142 -11.88 -15.47 5.01
CA LYS A 142 -12.85 -15.14 3.95
C LYS A 142 -13.13 -13.63 3.88
N LYS A 143 -13.22 -12.95 5.03
CA LYS A 143 -13.38 -11.50 5.08
C LYS A 143 -12.15 -10.77 4.51
N LEU A 144 -10.95 -11.24 4.82
CA LEU A 144 -9.71 -10.68 4.23
C LEU A 144 -9.65 -10.91 2.72
N ALA A 145 -10.01 -12.10 2.23
CA ALA A 145 -10.04 -12.39 0.80
C ALA A 145 -10.91 -11.38 0.04
N LYS A 146 -12.14 -11.13 0.53
CA LYS A 146 -13.02 -10.10 -0.04
C LYS A 146 -12.40 -8.70 -0.04
N GLN A 147 -11.67 -8.32 1.01
CA GLN A 147 -10.99 -7.02 1.06
C GLN A 147 -9.84 -6.94 0.05
N ILE A 148 -9.10 -8.03 -0.13
CA ILE A 148 -8.02 -8.12 -1.12
C ILE A 148 -8.60 -8.00 -2.53
N ASP A 149 -9.69 -8.70 -2.84
CA ASP A 149 -10.32 -8.66 -4.16
C ASP A 149 -10.80 -7.24 -4.52
N VAL A 150 -11.45 -6.55 -3.58
CA VAL A 150 -11.88 -5.15 -3.78
C VAL A 150 -10.67 -4.24 -4.05
N ARG A 151 -9.62 -4.34 -3.22
CA ARG A 151 -8.39 -3.55 -3.40
C ARG A 151 -7.71 -3.83 -4.74
N LYS A 152 -7.70 -5.08 -5.20
CA LYS A 152 -7.12 -5.45 -6.50
C LYS A 152 -7.88 -4.83 -7.66
N ILE A 153 -9.20 -4.92 -7.64
CA ILE A 153 -10.05 -4.31 -8.68
C ILE A 153 -9.85 -2.78 -8.71
N GLU A 154 -9.79 -2.14 -7.53
CA GLU A 154 -9.51 -0.70 -7.43
C GLU A 154 -8.14 -0.34 -8.01
N HIS A 155 -7.10 -1.12 -7.71
CA HIS A 155 -5.74 -0.92 -8.23
C HIS A 155 -5.69 -1.11 -9.75
N GLU A 156 -6.26 -2.21 -10.27
CA GLU A 156 -6.30 -2.49 -11.72
C GLU A 156 -7.05 -1.39 -12.47
N HIS A 157 -8.17 -0.91 -11.94
CA HIS A 157 -8.93 0.18 -12.53
C HIS A 157 -8.13 1.49 -12.51
N HIS A 158 -7.43 1.79 -11.41
CA HIS A 158 -6.59 2.98 -11.32
C HIS A 158 -5.42 2.92 -12.31
N GLU A 159 -4.75 1.78 -12.44
CA GLU A 159 -3.70 1.55 -13.42
C GLU A 159 -4.21 1.70 -14.85
N ALA A 160 -5.40 1.15 -15.16
CA ALA A 160 -6.02 1.30 -16.47
C ALA A 160 -6.29 2.78 -16.83
N GLN A 161 -6.82 3.56 -15.87
CA GLN A 161 -7.03 5.00 -16.05
C GLN A 161 -5.72 5.76 -16.29
N ILE A 162 -4.66 5.41 -15.57
CA ILE A 162 -3.34 6.01 -15.77
C ILE A 162 -2.82 5.70 -17.16
N LEU A 163 -2.91 4.43 -17.61
CA LEU A 163 -2.46 4.03 -18.94
C LEU A 163 -3.24 4.74 -20.04
N GLU A 164 -4.56 4.89 -19.90
CA GLU A 164 -5.40 5.62 -20.84
C GLU A 164 -5.00 7.12 -20.90
N ALA A 165 -4.82 7.76 -19.74
CA ALA A 165 -4.41 9.16 -19.67
C ALA A 165 -3.01 9.39 -20.28
N VAL A 166 -2.07 8.46 -20.06
CA VAL A 166 -0.72 8.50 -20.64
C VAL A 166 -0.78 8.31 -22.16
N ALA A 167 -1.61 7.40 -22.66
CA ALA A 167 -1.82 7.19 -24.08
C ALA A 167 -2.41 8.45 -24.75
N ALA A 168 -3.49 9.01 -24.19
CA ALA A 168 -4.12 10.23 -24.69
C ALA A 168 -3.15 11.42 -24.70
N ALA A 169 -2.33 11.59 -23.64
CA ALA A 169 -1.32 12.63 -23.57
C ALA A 169 -0.22 12.45 -24.63
N LYS A 170 0.17 11.20 -24.91
CA LYS A 170 1.16 10.88 -25.96
C LYS A 170 0.61 11.18 -27.36
N ASP A 171 -0.64 10.82 -27.62
CA ASP A 171 -1.31 11.08 -28.89
C ASP A 171 -1.44 12.59 -29.12
N LEU A 172 -1.89 13.33 -28.11
CA LEU A 172 -1.94 14.79 -28.13
C LEU A 172 -0.56 15.41 -28.40
N ALA A 173 0.48 14.97 -27.70
CA ALA A 173 1.83 15.48 -27.90
C ALA A 173 2.35 15.21 -29.33
N SER A 174 2.03 14.04 -29.89
CA SER A 174 2.37 13.69 -31.26
C SER A 174 1.62 14.57 -32.28
N ALA A 175 0.33 14.83 -32.04
CA ALA A 175 -0.52 15.67 -32.87
C ALA A 175 -0.01 17.12 -32.93
N ILE A 176 0.39 17.68 -31.78
CA ILE A 176 0.97 19.02 -31.66
C ILE A 176 2.31 19.09 -32.42
N LYS A 177 3.19 18.09 -32.24
CA LYS A 177 4.48 18.04 -32.91
C LYS A 177 4.35 17.93 -34.43
N ASN A 178 3.45 17.09 -34.92
CA ASN A 178 3.22 16.88 -36.36
C ASN A 178 2.67 18.15 -37.03
N ARG A 179 1.90 18.96 -36.32
CA ARG A 179 1.41 20.26 -36.79
C ARG A 179 2.45 21.39 -36.68
N GLY A 180 3.66 21.09 -36.20
CA GLY A 180 4.74 22.07 -36.06
C GLY A 180 4.48 23.13 -34.98
N LEU A 181 3.56 22.87 -34.04
CA LEU A 181 3.19 23.81 -33.00
C LEU A 181 4.24 23.83 -31.89
N LYS A 182 4.63 25.04 -31.48
CA LYS A 182 5.60 25.25 -30.39
C LYS A 182 4.85 25.51 -29.08
N LEU A 183 5.04 24.63 -28.11
CA LEU A 183 4.52 24.84 -26.76
C LEU A 183 5.49 25.73 -25.97
N GLY A 184 4.99 26.86 -25.49
CA GLY A 184 5.70 27.78 -24.60
C GLY A 184 5.29 27.61 -23.14
N LYS A 185 5.88 28.44 -22.26
CA LYS A 185 5.43 28.55 -20.87
C LYS A 185 4.01 29.14 -20.84
N ALA A 186 3.16 28.61 -19.95
CA ALA A 186 1.84 29.18 -19.74
C ALA A 186 1.98 30.59 -19.14
N MET A 187 1.63 31.63 -19.91
CA MET A 187 1.75 33.03 -19.47
C MET A 187 0.48 33.57 -18.78
N TYR A 188 -0.68 32.97 -19.02
CA TYR A 188 -1.99 33.50 -18.59
C TYR A 188 -2.82 32.49 -17.79
N GLN A 189 -2.14 31.61 -17.05
CA GLN A 189 -2.81 30.51 -16.33
C GLN A 189 -3.82 30.99 -15.27
N GLU A 190 -3.64 32.19 -14.73
CA GLU A 190 -4.60 32.84 -13.82
C GLU A 190 -5.93 33.19 -14.51
N LEU A 191 -5.91 33.48 -15.81
CA LEU A 191 -7.09 33.85 -16.60
C LEU A 191 -7.75 32.63 -17.26
N THR A 192 -6.96 31.64 -17.68
CA THR A 192 -7.44 30.46 -18.42
C THR A 192 -7.67 29.24 -17.55
N GLY A 193 -7.23 29.26 -16.29
CA GLY A 193 -7.17 28.08 -15.43
C GLY A 193 -6.21 26.99 -15.93
N ILE A 194 -6.40 25.76 -15.46
CA ILE A 194 -5.61 24.57 -15.83
C ILE A 194 -6.25 23.83 -17.03
N ARG A 195 -6.74 24.58 -18.03
CA ARG A 195 -7.28 24.00 -19.26
C ARG A 195 -6.13 23.66 -20.20
N LYS A 196 -6.19 22.50 -20.84
CA LYS A 196 -5.16 21.98 -21.76
C LYS A 196 -5.82 21.68 -23.11
N PRO A 197 -5.07 21.73 -24.23
CA PRO A 197 -5.60 21.31 -25.50
C PRO A 197 -6.02 19.84 -25.45
N ILE A 198 -7.09 19.51 -26.17
CA ILE A 198 -7.66 18.17 -26.24
C ILE A 198 -7.63 17.73 -27.70
N LEU A 199 -7.41 16.44 -27.93
CA LEU A 199 -7.52 15.83 -29.25
C LEU A 199 -8.83 15.05 -29.28
N ASP A 200 -9.69 15.35 -30.26
CA ASP A 200 -10.95 14.63 -30.43
C ASP A 200 -10.78 13.29 -31.19
N LYS A 201 -11.90 12.56 -31.34
CA LYS A 201 -11.93 11.26 -32.02
C LYS A 201 -11.60 11.33 -33.52
N ASN A 202 -11.71 12.50 -34.12
CA ASN A 202 -11.42 12.75 -35.53
C ASN A 202 -9.98 13.26 -35.74
N ASN A 203 -9.14 13.19 -34.71
CA ASN A 203 -7.79 13.77 -34.67
C ASN A 203 -7.78 15.29 -34.85
N ILE A 204 -8.85 15.99 -34.50
CA ILE A 204 -8.94 17.45 -34.55
C ILE A 204 -8.58 18.01 -33.19
N LEU A 205 -7.70 19.02 -33.17
CA LEU A 205 -7.29 19.68 -31.95
C LEU A 205 -8.29 20.75 -31.53
N HIS A 206 -8.58 20.74 -30.25
CA HIS A 206 -9.41 21.70 -29.55
C HIS A 206 -8.55 22.48 -28.57
N TRP A 207 -8.53 23.80 -28.72
CA TRP A 207 -7.62 24.71 -28.02
C TRP A 207 -8.38 25.62 -27.06
N PRO A 208 -7.91 25.75 -25.80
CA PRO A 208 -8.28 26.91 -25.00
C PRO A 208 -7.57 28.14 -25.56
N VAL A 209 -8.35 29.14 -25.99
CA VAL A 209 -7.84 30.35 -26.67
C VAL A 209 -8.23 31.58 -25.87
N LEU A 210 -7.23 32.40 -25.52
CA LEU A 210 -7.42 33.71 -24.89
C LEU A 210 -7.27 34.81 -25.93
N LEU A 211 -8.31 35.63 -26.09
CA LEU A 211 -8.33 36.80 -26.97
C LEU A 211 -8.05 38.04 -26.14
N LEU A 212 -7.08 38.85 -26.57
CA LEU A 212 -6.68 40.07 -25.87
C LEU A 212 -6.97 41.29 -26.75
N TYR A 213 -7.76 42.23 -26.24
CA TYR A 213 -8.10 43.47 -26.93
C TYR A 213 -7.36 44.63 -26.27
N ALA A 214 -6.14 44.89 -26.76
CA ALA A 214 -5.22 45.87 -26.15
C ALA A 214 -5.80 47.29 -26.08
N GLU A 215 -6.62 47.69 -27.05
CA GLU A 215 -7.20 49.04 -27.12
C GLU A 215 -8.19 49.31 -25.97
N VAL A 216 -8.92 48.29 -25.54
CA VAL A 216 -9.97 48.39 -24.51
C VAL A 216 -9.58 47.71 -23.20
N MET A 217 -8.35 47.19 -23.12
CA MET A 217 -7.82 46.48 -21.94
C MET A 217 -8.74 45.35 -21.46
N SER A 218 -9.39 44.65 -22.40
CA SER A 218 -10.29 43.54 -22.10
C SER A 218 -9.78 42.24 -22.71
N SER A 219 -10.35 41.13 -22.26
CA SER A 219 -10.02 39.80 -22.77
C SER A 219 -11.23 38.88 -22.75
N ASP A 220 -11.32 37.99 -23.73
CA ASP A 220 -12.29 36.89 -23.76
C ASP A 220 -11.57 35.56 -23.76
N PHE A 221 -12.16 34.55 -23.13
CA PHE A 221 -11.62 33.20 -23.09
C PHE A 221 -12.58 32.23 -23.78
N VAL A 222 -12.12 31.61 -24.86
CA VAL A 222 -12.81 30.53 -25.56
C VAL A 222 -12.26 29.21 -25.01
N GLU A 223 -13.10 28.46 -24.30
CA GLU A 223 -12.65 27.22 -23.66
C GLU A 223 -12.32 26.12 -24.68
N ASP A 224 -13.04 26.10 -25.80
CA ASP A 224 -13.04 25.02 -26.78
C ASP A 224 -13.04 25.60 -28.20
N PHE A 225 -11.85 25.91 -28.71
CA PHE A 225 -11.64 26.40 -30.07
C PHE A 225 -11.16 25.26 -30.97
N CYS A 226 -12.02 24.81 -31.86
CA CYS A 226 -11.70 23.77 -32.83
C CYS A 226 -10.72 24.30 -33.90
N GLU A 227 -9.64 23.58 -34.19
CA GLU A 227 -8.63 24.04 -35.17
C GLU A 227 -9.16 24.18 -36.61
N THR A 228 -10.30 23.56 -36.93
CA THR A 228 -10.95 23.71 -38.25
C THR A 228 -11.89 24.90 -38.32
N ASP A 229 -12.20 25.54 -37.19
CA ASP A 229 -13.10 26.67 -37.15
C ASP A 229 -12.41 27.95 -37.65
N MET A 230 -13.21 28.81 -38.28
CA MET A 230 -12.77 30.16 -38.59
C MET A 230 -12.96 31.05 -37.36
N PHE A 231 -11.99 31.94 -37.15
CA PHE A 231 -12.02 32.90 -36.05
C PHE A 231 -13.27 33.80 -36.05
N SER A 232 -13.79 34.13 -37.23
CA SER A 232 -15.01 34.93 -37.38
C SER A 232 -16.22 34.32 -36.69
N VAL A 233 -16.37 32.99 -36.72
CA VAL A 233 -17.51 32.29 -36.10
C VAL A 233 -17.51 32.50 -34.59
N HIS A 234 -16.32 32.45 -33.98
CA HIS A 234 -16.16 32.65 -32.54
C HIS A 234 -16.34 34.13 -32.16
N LEU A 235 -15.83 35.07 -32.97
CA LEU A 235 -16.03 36.50 -32.76
C LEU A 235 -17.49 36.93 -32.87
N ASP A 236 -18.25 36.37 -33.82
CA ASP A 236 -19.67 36.68 -33.99
C ASP A 236 -20.46 36.28 -32.73
N MET A 237 -20.17 35.12 -32.14
CA MET A 237 -20.82 34.69 -30.89
C MET A 237 -20.51 35.62 -29.71
N ILE A 238 -19.25 36.03 -29.56
CA ILE A 238 -18.80 36.93 -28.49
C ILE A 238 -19.46 38.32 -28.65
N SER A 239 -19.52 38.81 -29.89
CA SER A 239 -20.11 40.12 -30.22
C SER A 239 -21.61 40.16 -29.94
N VAL A 240 -22.34 39.07 -30.18
CA VAL A 240 -23.78 38.97 -29.89
C VAL A 240 -24.06 39.02 -28.38
N ILE A 241 -23.20 38.42 -27.54
CA ILE A 241 -23.37 38.44 -26.09
C ILE A 241 -23.16 39.85 -25.52
N ILE A 242 -22.17 40.60 -26.03
CA ILE A 242 -21.90 41.99 -25.62
C ILE A 242 -23.10 42.89 -25.96
N ILE A 243 -23.77 42.67 -27.10
CA ILE A 243 -24.95 43.43 -27.52
C ILE A 243 -26.16 43.16 -26.60
N VAL A 244 -26.33 41.93 -26.11
CA VAL A 244 -27.46 41.57 -25.21
C VAL A 244 -27.31 42.21 -23.82
N PHE A 245 -26.08 42.39 -23.32
CA PHE A 245 -25.85 43.08 -22.04
C PHE A 245 -25.89 44.62 -22.13
N TYR A 246 -25.93 45.19 -23.34
CA TYR A 246 -25.97 46.63 -23.60
C TYR A 246 -27.37 47.18 -23.95
N PHE A 247 -28.46 46.50 -23.58
CA PHE A 247 -29.78 47.14 -23.58
C PHE A 247 -29.99 47.94 -22.29
N PRO A 248 -30.05 49.28 -22.37
CA PRO A 248 -30.06 50.14 -21.19
C PRO A 248 -31.45 50.18 -20.57
N TYR A 249 -31.45 50.38 -19.26
CA TYR A 249 -32.54 51.02 -18.53
C TYR A 249 -33.10 52.21 -19.33
N SER A 250 -34.40 52.19 -19.56
CA SER A 250 -35.26 53.39 -19.67
C SER A 250 -36.59 53.07 -19.02
#